data_AF-A0A149QFS6-F1
#
_entry.id   AF-A0A149QFS6-F1
#
_cell.length_a   1.000
_cell.length_b   1.000
_cell.length_c   1.000
_cell.angle_alpha   90.00
_cell.angle_beta   90.00
_cell.angle_gamma   90.00
#
_symmetry.space_group_name_H-M   'P 1'
#
loop_
_entity.id
_entity.type
_entity.pdbx_description
1 polymer ?
#
loop_
_entity_poly.entity_id
_entity_poly.type
_entity_poly.pdbx_seq_one_letter_code
_entity_poly.pdbx_strand_id
1 'polypeptide(L)'
;MPESLRWLQQPLGVTIFWLLLAFQVAVLARAITRRDRTPASRIAWVAVVLSLPALGTIAYLLLGETSIGRGRISRLHRAERMLGAIPIPQAPLLPPAAQLLSNLCATANGLGPVGGNRIELLGSSSASPNEPMLDSDAAIERLISDIAESRDHVHVSFYIWLDDGNGGRVADAIAAAALRGVACRVMVDSLGSRSFIRSRRWQQLRDAGVRLLATLDDIPRIGHLALGRLDLRNHRKLVVIDNAIAFCGSQNCADPEFRVLAKFAPWVDIFLRCEGPVVRQAQWLFLSTWMAETGEELESLPSQHPLPASFAQGAVAQMYGCGPSTIGDAMSDSFVGAVYAARRELLITTPYFVPDEALLRALCAAPRRGVRTTIVFPKRNNSLLVAYACRSTYCDLLQAGVSIYEYPLGLLHTKSLTADGQFALVGSANLDRRSLQLNFENNLLIMDPLATSAITHRQEGYVRVSEQIALEAVEAWPFHMRLLQNAIGMMSPVL
;
A
#
# COMPACT_ATOMS: atom_id res chain seq x y z
N MET A 1 -44.26 -12.86 33.59
CA MET A 1 -43.14 -12.13 32.96
C MET A 1 -42.21 -11.64 34.05
N PRO A 2 -40.88 -11.67 33.85
CA PRO A 2 -39.94 -11.15 34.83
C PRO A 2 -40.15 -9.64 35.06
N GLU A 3 -39.99 -9.16 36.29
CA GLU A 3 -40.20 -7.75 36.67
C GLU A 3 -39.35 -6.77 35.85
N SER A 4 -38.22 -7.22 35.31
CA SER A 4 -37.31 -6.46 34.46
C SER A 4 -37.89 -5.98 33.12
N LEU A 5 -39.09 -6.43 32.73
CA LEU A 5 -39.76 -6.04 31.48
C LEU A 5 -41.02 -5.16 31.71
N ARG A 6 -41.36 -4.81 32.96
CA ARG A 6 -42.54 -3.97 33.27
C ARG A 6 -42.47 -2.55 32.67
N TRP A 7 -41.27 -2.04 32.39
CA TRP A 7 -41.09 -0.73 31.74
C TRP A 7 -41.67 -0.68 30.31
N LEU A 8 -41.76 -1.81 29.61
CA LEU A 8 -42.37 -1.90 28.27
C LEU A 8 -43.89 -1.68 28.28
N GLN A 9 -44.54 -1.69 29.45
CA GLN A 9 -45.98 -1.44 29.59
C GLN A 9 -46.31 0.04 29.85
N GLN A 10 -45.29 0.86 30.14
CA GLN A 10 -45.47 2.30 30.24
C GLN A 10 -45.34 2.93 28.85
N PRO A 11 -46.15 3.96 28.51
CA PRO A 11 -46.13 4.60 27.19
C PRO A 11 -44.72 5.06 26.79
N LEU A 12 -43.92 5.53 27.75
CA LEU A 12 -42.53 5.91 27.53
C LEU A 12 -41.64 4.74 27.07
N GLY A 13 -41.81 3.54 27.64
CA GLY A 13 -41.05 2.36 27.25
C GLY A 13 -41.39 1.86 25.84
N VAL A 14 -42.67 1.92 25.47
CA VAL A 14 -43.14 1.63 24.10
C VAL A 14 -42.53 2.62 23.11
N THR A 15 -42.56 3.92 23.42
CA THR A 15 -41.94 4.95 22.57
C THR A 15 -40.44 4.71 22.39
N ILE A 16 -39.69 4.46 23.47
CA ILE A 16 -38.25 4.18 23.40
C ILE A 16 -37.97 2.95 22.54
N PHE A 17 -38.74 1.88 22.70
CA PHE A 17 -38.60 0.67 21.88
C PHE A 17 -38.76 0.96 20.39
N TRP A 18 -39.83 1.67 20.00
CA TRP A 18 -40.05 2.03 18.59
C TRP A 18 -38.97 2.96 18.03
N LEU A 19 -38.44 3.88 18.84
CA LEU A 19 -37.33 4.73 18.44
C LEU A 19 -36.05 3.92 18.19
N LEU A 20 -35.72 2.97 19.07
CA LEU A 20 -34.56 2.09 18.91
C LEU A 20 -34.71 1.19 17.68
N LEU A 21 -35.91 0.65 17.46
CA LEU A 21 -36.20 -0.16 16.28
C LEU A 21 -36.10 0.67 15.00
N ALA A 22 -36.70 1.86 14.95
CA ALA A 22 -36.61 2.76 13.81
C ALA A 22 -35.16 3.15 13.51
N PHE A 23 -34.37 3.40 14.56
CA PHE A 23 -32.94 3.67 14.43
C PHE A 23 -32.17 2.47 13.86
N GLN A 24 -32.43 1.25 14.35
CA GLN A 24 -31.81 0.04 13.82
C GLN A 24 -32.20 -0.19 12.34
N VAL A 25 -33.46 0.00 11.98
CA VAL A 25 -33.94 -0.09 10.58
C VAL A 25 -33.25 0.95 9.70
N ALA A 26 -33.08 2.18 10.18
CA ALA A 26 -32.34 3.21 9.46
C ALA A 26 -30.87 2.82 9.25
N VAL A 27 -30.22 2.21 10.25
CA VAL A 27 -28.84 1.70 10.14
C VAL A 27 -28.73 0.53 9.16
N LEU A 28 -29.70 -0.38 9.15
CA LEU A 28 -29.77 -1.47 8.16
C LEU A 28 -29.97 -0.92 6.73
N ALA A 29 -30.91 0.00 6.55
CA ALA A 29 -31.13 0.67 5.27
C ALA A 29 -29.85 1.37 4.80
N ARG A 30 -29.14 2.03 5.72
CA ARG A 30 -27.86 2.65 5.45
C ARG A 30 -26.78 1.64 5.05
N ALA A 31 -26.65 0.52 5.77
CA ALA A 31 -25.71 -0.55 5.45
C ALA A 31 -25.95 -1.15 4.04
N ILE A 32 -27.22 -1.28 3.64
CA ILE A 32 -27.62 -1.83 2.33
C ILE A 32 -27.41 -0.81 1.20
N THR A 33 -27.79 0.44 1.41
CA THR A 33 -27.77 1.50 0.36
C THR A 33 -26.39 2.11 0.12
N ARG A 34 -25.39 1.71 0.91
CA ARG A 34 -24.03 2.23 0.78
C ARG A 34 -23.38 1.77 -0.53
N ARG A 35 -23.09 2.74 -1.41
CA ARG A 35 -22.59 2.53 -2.78
C ARG A 35 -21.27 1.76 -2.82
N ASP A 36 -20.30 2.11 -1.99
CA ASP A 36 -18.91 1.62 -2.09
C ASP A 36 -18.67 0.34 -1.26
N ARG A 37 -19.62 -0.59 -1.27
CA ARG A 37 -19.49 -1.88 -0.57
C ARG A 37 -19.95 -3.03 -1.44
N THR A 38 -19.17 -4.10 -1.41
CA THR A 38 -19.53 -5.37 -2.05
C THR A 38 -20.79 -5.96 -1.41
N PRO A 39 -21.60 -6.72 -2.18
CA PRO A 39 -22.78 -7.41 -1.65
C PRO A 39 -22.46 -8.28 -0.42
N ALA A 40 -21.34 -9.01 -0.44
CA ALA A 40 -20.89 -9.82 0.68
C ALA A 40 -20.64 -8.98 1.95
N SER A 41 -19.98 -7.83 1.83
CA SER A 41 -19.78 -6.91 2.96
C SER A 41 -21.10 -6.37 3.50
N ARG A 42 -22.07 -6.02 2.63
CA ARG A 42 -23.40 -5.56 3.05
C ARG A 42 -24.14 -6.65 3.84
N ILE A 43 -24.16 -7.89 3.33
CA ILE A 43 -24.78 -9.03 4.01
C ILE A 43 -24.13 -9.27 5.37
N ALA A 44 -22.80 -9.25 5.46
CA ALA A 44 -22.09 -9.44 6.72
C ALA A 44 -22.50 -8.41 7.78
N TRP A 45 -22.59 -7.14 7.41
CA TRP A 45 -23.02 -6.10 8.35
C TRP A 45 -24.50 -6.17 8.71
N VAL A 46 -25.36 -6.52 7.76
CA VAL A 46 -26.78 -6.79 8.05
C VAL A 46 -26.90 -7.94 9.07
N ALA A 47 -26.17 -9.04 8.87
CA ALA A 47 -26.17 -10.17 9.80
C ALA A 47 -25.70 -9.78 11.20
N VAL A 48 -24.63 -8.98 11.31
CA VAL A 48 -24.11 -8.46 12.60
C VAL A 48 -25.14 -7.57 13.29
N VAL A 49 -25.75 -6.62 12.57
CA VAL A 49 -26.75 -5.70 13.12
C VAL A 49 -28.04 -6.43 13.54
N LEU A 50 -28.44 -7.48 12.81
CA LEU A 50 -29.61 -8.28 13.17
C LEU A 50 -29.34 -9.21 14.36
N SER A 51 -28.16 -9.84 14.41
CA SER A 51 -27.81 -10.79 15.48
C SER A 51 -27.55 -10.10 16.81
N LEU A 52 -27.00 -8.89 16.78
CA LEU A 52 -26.70 -8.08 17.95
C LEU A 52 -27.27 -6.66 17.75
N PRO A 53 -28.58 -6.42 17.97
CA PRO A 53 -29.22 -5.15 17.64
C PRO A 53 -28.51 -3.90 18.15
N ALA A 54 -28.15 -3.86 19.43
CA ALA A 54 -27.44 -2.72 20.02
C ALA A 54 -25.95 -2.70 19.63
N LEU A 55 -25.22 -3.78 19.93
CA LEU A 55 -23.76 -3.84 19.71
C LEU A 55 -23.39 -3.81 18.23
N GLY A 56 -24.13 -4.51 17.38
CA GLY A 56 -23.94 -4.54 15.94
C GLY A 56 -24.25 -3.20 15.28
N THR A 57 -25.27 -2.48 15.76
CA THR A 57 -25.53 -1.10 15.32
C THR A 57 -24.37 -0.18 15.68
N ILE A 58 -23.89 -0.24 16.93
CA ILE A 58 -22.72 0.54 17.37
C ILE A 58 -21.48 0.16 16.54
N ALA A 59 -21.21 -1.13 16.37
CA ALA A 59 -20.09 -1.62 15.57
C ALA A 59 -20.17 -1.16 14.12
N TYR A 60 -21.36 -1.15 13.50
CA TYR A 60 -21.55 -0.64 12.15
C TYR A 60 -21.28 0.87 12.09
N LEU A 61 -21.75 1.65 13.05
CA LEU A 61 -21.51 3.10 13.04
C LEU A 61 -20.03 3.44 13.29
N LEU A 62 -19.30 2.61 14.02
CA LEU A 62 -17.89 2.84 14.32
C LEU A 62 -16.93 2.31 13.24
N LEU A 63 -17.24 1.15 12.64
CA LEU A 63 -16.36 0.40 11.74
C LEU A 63 -17.00 0.19 10.35
N GLY A 64 -18.32 0.11 10.29
CA GLY A 64 -19.11 0.02 9.05
C GLY A 64 -19.15 1.35 8.29
N GLU A 65 -19.19 2.48 8.99
CA GLU A 65 -19.18 3.83 8.43
C GLU A 65 -17.78 4.35 8.15
N THR A 66 -17.17 3.85 7.08
CA THR A 66 -15.84 4.32 6.65
C THR A 66 -15.99 5.56 5.76
N SER A 67 -16.05 6.80 6.29
CA SER A 67 -15.93 8.02 5.46
C SER A 67 -14.79 8.90 5.95
N ILE A 68 -13.96 9.42 5.03
CA ILE A 68 -12.87 10.36 5.36
C ILE A 68 -13.34 11.81 5.50
N GLY A 69 -14.65 12.04 5.42
CA GLY A 69 -15.26 13.36 5.39
C GLY A 69 -15.24 13.98 4.00
N ARG A 70 -16.38 14.55 3.58
CA ARG A 70 -16.53 15.21 2.27
C ARG A 70 -15.53 16.36 2.08
N GLY A 71 -15.19 17.07 3.17
CA GLY A 71 -14.23 18.17 3.13
C GLY A 71 -12.83 17.73 2.69
N ARG A 72 -12.32 16.60 3.20
CA ARG A 72 -11.00 16.09 2.82
C ARG A 72 -10.98 15.64 1.36
N ILE A 73 -12.02 14.92 0.91
CA ILE A 73 -12.17 14.51 -0.50
C ILE A 73 -12.16 15.75 -1.41
N SER A 74 -12.91 16.80 -1.06
CA SER A 74 -12.95 18.04 -1.84
C SER A 74 -11.58 18.73 -1.90
N ARG A 75 -10.80 18.71 -0.80
CA ARG A 75 -9.43 19.26 -0.79
C ARG A 75 -8.47 18.43 -1.64
N LEU A 76 -8.55 17.11 -1.58
CA LEU A 76 -7.74 16.20 -2.43
C LEU A 76 -8.03 16.47 -3.91
N HIS A 77 -9.30 16.45 -4.33
CA HIS A 77 -9.65 16.74 -5.72
C HIS A 77 -9.30 18.16 -6.14
N ARG A 78 -9.33 19.14 -5.21
CA ARG A 78 -8.86 20.49 -5.52
C ARG A 78 -7.35 20.48 -5.77
N ALA A 79 -6.56 19.88 -4.89
CA ALA A 79 -5.12 19.77 -5.05
C ALA A 79 -4.74 19.03 -6.35
N GLU A 80 -5.38 17.89 -6.63
CA GLU A 80 -5.19 17.11 -7.87
C GLU A 80 -5.51 17.93 -9.13
N ARG A 81 -6.57 18.74 -9.12
CA ARG A 81 -6.90 19.63 -10.26
C ARG A 81 -5.93 20.79 -10.41
N MET A 82 -5.42 21.31 -9.29
CA MET A 82 -4.49 22.43 -9.27
C MET A 82 -3.08 22.00 -9.72
N LEU A 83 -2.68 20.79 -9.37
CA LEU A 83 -1.52 20.10 -9.94
C LEU A 83 -1.85 19.74 -11.40
N GLY A 84 -1.69 20.72 -12.27
CA GLY A 84 -2.04 20.62 -13.69
C GLY A 84 -1.32 19.50 -14.44
N ALA A 85 -1.60 19.38 -15.73
CA ALA A 85 -1.00 18.35 -16.58
C ALA A 85 0.53 18.39 -16.49
N ILE A 86 1.13 17.26 -16.13
CA ILE A 86 2.58 17.09 -16.18
C ILE A 86 2.99 17.18 -17.65
N PRO A 87 3.91 18.09 -18.05
CA PRO A 87 4.40 18.14 -19.41
C PRO A 87 5.06 16.79 -19.75
N ILE A 88 4.48 16.07 -20.72
CA ILE A 88 5.04 14.82 -21.26
C ILE A 88 5.71 15.18 -22.60
N PRO A 89 7.05 15.09 -22.72
CA PRO A 89 7.75 15.49 -23.94
C PRO A 89 7.26 14.76 -25.20
N GLN A 90 6.99 13.45 -25.08
CA GLN A 90 6.32 12.63 -26.08
C GLN A 90 5.85 11.33 -25.40
N ALA A 91 4.60 10.91 -25.65
CA ALA A 91 4.12 9.63 -25.14
C ALA A 91 4.89 8.48 -25.81
N PRO A 92 5.39 7.49 -25.04
CA PRO A 92 6.11 6.36 -25.59
C PRO A 92 5.18 5.47 -26.42
N LEU A 93 5.72 4.86 -27.48
CA LEU A 93 5.01 3.84 -28.24
C LEU A 93 5.09 2.51 -27.49
N LEU A 94 3.94 2.01 -27.03
CA LEU A 94 3.82 0.75 -26.30
C LEU A 94 3.20 -0.35 -27.18
N PRO A 95 3.62 -1.62 -27.02
CA PRO A 95 2.87 -2.74 -27.56
C PRO A 95 1.43 -2.75 -27.06
N PRO A 96 0.44 -3.28 -27.82
CA PRO A 96 -0.98 -3.21 -27.44
C PRO A 96 -1.29 -3.74 -26.03
N ALA A 97 -0.69 -4.86 -25.63
CA ALA A 97 -0.90 -5.43 -24.29
C ALA A 97 -0.37 -4.52 -23.17
N ALA A 98 0.80 -3.91 -23.37
CA ALA A 98 1.40 -2.98 -22.44
C ALA A 98 0.60 -1.66 -22.36
N GLN A 99 0.05 -1.20 -23.49
CA GLN A 99 -0.83 -0.04 -23.53
C GLN A 99 -2.11 -0.26 -22.72
N LEU A 100 -2.74 -1.44 -22.83
CA LEU A 100 -3.95 -1.75 -22.07
C LEU A 100 -3.68 -1.76 -20.55
N LEU A 101 -2.56 -2.34 -20.13
CA LEU A 101 -2.14 -2.32 -18.72
C LEU A 101 -1.85 -0.89 -18.23
N SER A 102 -1.16 -0.09 -19.05
CA SER A 102 -0.88 1.31 -18.75
C SER A 102 -2.17 2.14 -18.61
N ASN A 103 -3.16 1.90 -19.48
CA ASN A 103 -4.47 2.55 -19.40
C ASN A 103 -5.20 2.20 -18.09
N LEU A 104 -5.16 0.94 -17.64
CA LEU A 104 -5.73 0.53 -16.35
C LEU A 104 -5.03 1.26 -15.20
N CYS A 105 -3.70 1.32 -15.20
CA CYS A 105 -2.94 2.05 -14.18
C CYS A 105 -3.30 3.55 -14.17
N ALA A 106 -3.52 4.13 -15.36
CA ALA A 106 -3.89 5.54 -15.50
C ALA A 106 -5.28 5.86 -14.95
N THR A 107 -6.18 4.88 -14.79
CA THR A 107 -7.50 5.12 -14.17
C THR A 107 -7.43 5.57 -12.72
N ALA A 108 -6.31 5.29 -12.02
CA ALA A 108 -6.15 5.64 -10.61
C ALA A 108 -6.07 7.17 -10.37
N ASN A 109 -5.42 7.90 -11.28
CA ASN A 109 -5.13 9.33 -11.11
C ASN A 109 -4.86 10.11 -12.42
N GLY A 110 -4.99 9.48 -13.59
CA GLY A 110 -4.79 10.09 -14.90
C GLY A 110 -3.33 10.14 -15.39
N LEU A 111 -2.36 9.65 -14.61
CA LEU A 111 -0.95 9.66 -15.00
C LEU A 111 -0.67 8.53 -16.00
N GLY A 112 -0.17 8.88 -17.20
CA GLY A 112 0.17 7.95 -18.28
C GLY A 112 1.65 7.51 -18.29
N PRO A 113 2.06 6.67 -19.24
CA PRO A 113 3.43 6.18 -19.33
C PRO A 113 4.35 7.27 -19.90
N VAL A 114 5.60 7.27 -19.44
CA VAL A 114 6.66 8.17 -19.91
C VAL A 114 7.92 7.37 -20.25
N GLY A 115 8.55 7.68 -21.38
CA GLY A 115 9.83 7.07 -21.78
C GLY A 115 11.04 7.82 -21.23
N GLY A 116 12.23 7.27 -21.44
CA GLY A 116 13.49 7.97 -21.17
C GLY A 116 13.89 8.00 -19.68
N ASN A 117 13.49 6.99 -18.91
CA ASN A 117 13.82 6.90 -17.48
C ASN A 117 14.99 5.96 -17.21
N ARG A 118 15.69 6.15 -16.09
CA ARG A 118 16.60 5.16 -15.52
C ARG A 118 15.99 4.61 -14.25
N ILE A 119 15.80 3.29 -14.18
CA ILE A 119 15.22 2.62 -13.02
C ILE A 119 16.28 1.65 -12.49
N GLU A 120 16.74 1.91 -11.28
CA GLU A 120 17.80 1.15 -10.61
C GLU A 120 17.20 0.42 -9.40
N LEU A 121 17.36 -0.90 -9.38
CA LEU A 121 17.09 -1.69 -8.17
C LEU A 121 18.24 -1.48 -7.17
N LEU A 122 17.92 -0.94 -6.00
CA LEU A 122 18.91 -0.75 -4.94
C LEU A 122 19.19 -2.04 -4.18
N GLY A 123 20.43 -2.15 -3.72
CA GLY A 123 20.90 -3.27 -2.93
C GLY A 123 22.42 -3.32 -2.91
N SER A 124 22.97 -4.31 -2.21
CA SER A 124 24.40 -4.54 -2.19
C SER A 124 24.79 -5.58 -3.24
N SER A 125 25.88 -5.35 -3.97
CA SER A 125 26.46 -6.37 -4.85
C SER A 125 27.01 -7.57 -4.08
N SER A 126 27.28 -7.41 -2.78
CA SER A 126 27.68 -8.50 -1.87
C SER A 126 26.50 -9.21 -1.20
N ALA A 127 25.26 -8.73 -1.36
CA ALA A 127 24.10 -9.36 -0.74
C ALA A 127 23.86 -10.76 -1.33
N SER A 128 23.83 -11.76 -0.46
CA SER A 128 23.38 -13.10 -0.82
C SER A 128 21.90 -13.28 -0.46
N PRO A 129 21.16 -14.21 -1.08
CA PRO A 129 19.78 -14.53 -0.66
C PRO A 129 19.62 -14.90 0.82
N ASN A 130 20.70 -15.31 1.49
CA ASN A 130 20.74 -15.64 2.92
C ASN A 130 21.02 -14.41 3.82
N GLU A 131 21.46 -13.29 3.25
CA GLU A 131 21.83 -12.05 3.96
C GLU A 131 21.06 -10.85 3.39
N PRO A 132 19.71 -10.88 3.42
CA PRO A 132 18.87 -9.89 2.75
C PRO A 132 18.96 -8.48 3.36
N MET A 133 19.51 -8.35 4.57
CA MET A 133 19.61 -7.06 5.28
C MET A 133 20.57 -6.08 4.59
N LEU A 134 21.63 -6.60 3.96
CA LEU A 134 22.62 -5.78 3.26
C LEU A 134 22.00 -4.96 2.12
N ASP A 135 20.95 -5.48 1.50
CA ASP A 135 20.23 -4.75 0.46
C ASP A 135 19.48 -3.53 1.02
N SER A 136 18.82 -3.70 2.17
CA SER A 136 18.09 -2.62 2.82
C SER A 136 19.01 -1.50 3.28
N ASP A 137 20.15 -1.85 3.89
CA ASP A 137 21.13 -0.86 4.35
C ASP A 137 21.75 -0.12 3.18
N ALA A 138 22.18 -0.82 2.12
CA ALA A 138 22.73 -0.20 0.91
C ALA A 138 21.74 0.76 0.24
N ALA A 139 20.44 0.43 0.25
CA ALA A 139 19.40 1.30 -0.28
C ALA A 139 19.23 2.60 0.54
N ILE A 140 19.33 2.52 1.87
CA ILE A 140 19.30 3.69 2.75
C ILE A 140 20.56 4.54 2.60
N GLU A 141 21.74 3.94 2.46
CA GLU A 141 22.98 4.66 2.17
C GLU A 141 22.86 5.49 0.89
N ARG A 142 22.32 4.88 -0.18
CA ARG A 142 22.11 5.59 -1.43
C ARG A 142 21.15 6.77 -1.27
N LEU A 143 20.05 6.57 -0.54
CA LEU A 143 19.10 7.64 -0.23
C LEU A 143 19.77 8.80 0.53
N ILE A 144 20.57 8.50 1.55
CA ILE A 144 21.30 9.51 2.34
C ILE A 144 22.26 10.29 1.45
N SER A 145 23.01 9.60 0.58
CA SER A 145 23.94 10.23 -0.36
C SER A 145 23.23 11.22 -1.29
N ASP A 146 22.11 10.81 -1.90
CA ASP A 146 21.37 11.69 -2.81
C ASP A 146 20.74 12.89 -2.06
N ILE A 147 20.31 12.72 -0.79
CA ILE A 147 19.84 13.84 0.04
C ILE A 147 20.99 14.80 0.39
N ALA A 148 22.19 14.28 0.64
CA ALA A 148 23.36 15.10 0.92
C ALA A 148 23.75 15.99 -0.28
N GLU A 149 23.49 15.53 -1.51
CA GLU A 149 23.77 16.27 -2.75
C GLU A 149 22.64 17.22 -3.19
N SER A 150 21.47 17.16 -2.53
CA SER A 150 20.31 17.97 -2.87
C SER A 150 20.56 19.49 -2.76
N ARG A 151 19.90 20.25 -3.65
CA ARG A 151 20.11 21.68 -3.84
C ARG A 151 18.84 22.53 -3.78
N ASP A 152 17.69 21.96 -4.07
CA ASP A 152 16.44 22.71 -4.20
C ASP A 152 15.38 22.23 -3.19
N HIS A 153 14.99 20.96 -3.26
CA HIS A 153 14.00 20.41 -2.32
C HIS A 153 14.14 18.90 -2.10
N VAL A 154 13.71 18.48 -0.91
CA VAL A 154 13.62 17.06 -0.53
C VAL A 154 12.24 16.80 0.06
N HIS A 155 11.45 15.96 -0.62
CA HIS A 155 10.11 15.57 -0.20
C HIS A 155 10.11 14.10 0.19
N VAL A 156 9.66 13.79 1.40
CA VAL A 156 9.72 12.44 1.96
C VAL A 156 8.36 12.01 2.48
N SER A 157 7.89 10.85 2.03
CA SER A 157 6.70 10.18 2.54
C SER A 157 7.03 8.75 2.95
N PHE A 158 6.83 8.41 4.22
CA PHE A 158 6.96 7.04 4.71
C PHE A 158 5.77 6.66 5.62
N TYR A 159 5.31 5.41 5.49
CA TYR A 159 4.34 4.83 6.40
C TYR A 159 4.93 4.62 7.80
N ILE A 160 6.02 3.83 7.88
CA ILE A 160 6.79 3.62 9.09
C ILE A 160 8.14 4.30 8.91
N TRP A 161 8.42 5.20 9.84
CA TRP A 161 9.74 5.75 10.11
C TRP A 161 10.03 5.51 11.58
N LEU A 162 11.20 4.93 11.88
CA LEU A 162 11.68 4.71 13.25
C LEU A 162 12.90 5.59 13.54
N ASP A 163 13.06 6.00 14.80
CA ASP A 163 14.29 6.66 15.27
C ASP A 163 15.32 5.58 15.66
N ASP A 164 15.80 4.84 14.65
CA ASP A 164 16.83 3.80 14.76
C ASP A 164 18.06 4.16 13.91
N GLY A 165 18.95 3.21 13.60
CA GLY A 165 20.20 3.49 12.90
C GLY A 165 19.96 4.16 11.55
N ASN A 166 19.28 3.47 10.64
CA ASN A 166 18.93 3.93 9.31
C ASN A 166 17.97 5.11 9.37
N GLY A 167 16.88 5.01 10.13
CA GLY A 167 15.88 6.07 10.18
C GLY A 167 16.40 7.37 10.79
N GLY A 168 17.27 7.29 11.81
CA GLY A 168 17.94 8.43 12.41
C GLY A 168 18.93 9.10 11.46
N ARG A 169 19.70 8.32 10.68
CA ARG A 169 20.65 8.86 9.70
C ARG A 169 19.96 9.54 8.52
N VAL A 170 18.82 9.03 8.07
CA VAL A 170 17.99 9.73 7.06
C VAL A 170 17.48 11.05 7.62
N ALA A 171 17.01 11.09 8.88
CA ALA A 171 16.57 12.32 9.53
C ALA A 171 17.72 13.35 9.65
N ASP A 172 18.93 12.89 10.00
CA ASP A 172 20.13 13.74 10.04
C ASP A 172 20.49 14.33 8.68
N ALA A 173 20.45 13.52 7.62
CA ALA A 173 20.72 13.99 6.26
C ALA A 173 19.73 15.07 5.82
N ILE A 174 18.44 14.91 6.14
CA ILE A 174 17.39 15.87 5.80
C ILE A 174 17.54 17.15 6.63
N ALA A 175 17.82 17.05 7.93
CA ALA A 175 18.09 18.21 8.77
C ALA A 175 19.31 19.00 8.25
N ALA A 176 20.38 18.29 7.84
CA ALA A 176 21.55 18.91 7.24
C ALA A 176 21.21 19.60 5.90
N ALA A 177 20.36 19.00 5.06
CA ALA A 177 19.90 19.62 3.82
C ALA A 177 19.10 20.91 4.09
N ALA A 178 18.17 20.87 5.04
CA ALA A 178 17.39 22.04 5.43
C ALA A 178 18.26 23.19 5.96
N LEU A 179 19.28 22.87 6.77
CA LEU A 179 20.25 23.86 7.25
C LEU A 179 21.12 24.47 6.15
N ARG A 180 21.30 23.77 5.01
CA ARG A 180 21.93 24.34 3.80
C ARG A 180 20.99 25.24 2.99
N GLY A 181 19.71 25.32 3.35
CA GLY A 181 18.68 26.10 2.66
C GLY A 181 17.82 25.30 1.68
N VAL A 182 17.95 23.96 1.64
CA VAL A 182 17.09 23.10 0.81
C VAL A 182 15.67 23.05 1.39
N ALA A 183 14.65 23.16 0.55
CA ALA A 183 13.26 23.10 0.99
C ALA A 183 12.85 21.65 1.33
N CYS A 184 12.92 21.29 2.60
CA CYS A 184 12.59 19.94 3.05
C CYS A 184 11.15 19.82 3.57
N ARG A 185 10.41 18.82 3.08
CA ARG A 185 9.04 18.49 3.51
C ARG A 185 8.94 17.01 3.84
N VAL A 186 8.59 16.69 5.08
CA VAL A 186 8.45 15.32 5.57
C VAL A 186 7.00 15.06 5.95
N MET A 187 6.44 14.01 5.35
CA MET A 187 5.10 13.50 5.59
C MET A 187 5.20 12.07 6.11
N VAL A 188 4.55 11.79 7.24
CA VAL A 188 4.50 10.43 7.81
C VAL A 188 3.09 10.05 8.21
N ASP A 189 2.80 8.75 8.29
CA ASP A 189 1.54 8.28 8.88
C ASP A 189 1.55 8.42 10.41
N SER A 190 0.51 9.04 10.97
CA SER A 190 0.40 9.29 12.42
C SER A 190 0.37 8.03 13.29
N LEU A 191 -0.06 6.89 12.74
CA LEU A 191 -0.08 5.62 13.46
C LEU A 191 1.20 4.81 13.21
N GLY A 192 1.59 4.65 11.95
CA GLY A 192 2.77 3.87 11.55
C GLY A 192 4.07 4.45 12.10
N SER A 193 4.18 5.78 12.14
CA SER A 193 5.37 6.51 12.60
C SER A 193 5.19 7.18 13.97
N ARG A 194 4.24 6.67 14.78
CA ARG A 194 3.84 7.30 16.05
C ARG A 194 4.99 7.47 17.05
N SER A 195 5.91 6.50 17.10
CA SER A 195 7.10 6.56 17.96
C SER A 195 8.07 7.64 17.48
N PHE A 196 8.32 7.71 16.17
CA PHE A 196 9.19 8.72 15.55
C PHE A 196 8.64 10.13 15.72
N ILE A 197 7.34 10.35 15.54
CA ILE A 197 6.70 11.67 15.74
C ILE A 197 6.91 12.21 17.18
N ARG A 198 7.06 11.32 18.16
CA ARG A 198 7.32 11.67 19.57
C ARG A 198 8.80 11.67 19.94
N SER A 199 9.67 11.36 19.00
CA SER A 199 11.11 11.26 19.22
C SER A 199 11.79 12.63 19.23
N ARG A 200 13.04 12.66 19.69
CA ARG A 200 13.89 13.86 19.61
C ARG A 200 14.21 14.23 18.16
N ARG A 201 14.32 13.25 17.25
CA ARG A 201 14.61 13.51 15.84
C ARG A 201 13.49 14.26 15.12
N TRP A 202 12.23 14.00 15.47
CA TRP A 202 11.12 14.78 14.92
C TRP A 202 11.21 16.26 15.31
N GLN A 203 11.59 16.54 16.56
CA GLN A 203 11.84 17.91 17.00
C GLN A 203 13.07 18.52 16.31
N GLN A 204 14.16 17.76 16.17
CA GLN A 204 15.36 18.20 15.46
C GLN A 204 15.06 18.59 14.00
N LEU A 205 14.26 17.82 13.27
CA LEU A 205 13.86 18.16 11.91
C LEU A 205 13.13 19.50 11.88
N ARG A 206 12.21 19.71 12.83
CA ARG A 206 11.47 20.98 12.96
C ARG A 206 12.40 22.14 13.25
N ASP A 207 13.33 21.96 14.18
CA ASP A 207 14.29 22.99 14.59
C ASP A 207 15.27 23.34 13.45
N ALA A 208 15.55 22.37 12.56
CA ALA A 208 16.33 22.57 11.33
C ALA A 208 15.55 23.28 10.21
N GLY A 209 14.26 23.59 10.40
CA GLY A 209 13.42 24.27 9.42
C GLY A 209 12.67 23.34 8.45
N VAL A 210 12.68 22.02 8.69
CA VAL A 210 11.91 21.05 7.89
C VAL A 210 10.42 21.23 8.15
N ARG A 211 9.61 21.26 7.08
CA ARG A 211 8.15 21.25 7.22
C ARG A 211 7.67 19.83 7.48
N LEU A 212 6.96 19.63 8.59
CA LEU A 212 6.55 18.32 9.06
C LEU A 212 5.03 18.14 9.04
N LEU A 213 4.56 17.00 8.54
CA LEU A 213 3.16 16.62 8.51
C LEU A 213 2.97 15.19 9.04
N ALA A 214 2.20 15.05 10.12
CA ALA A 214 1.64 13.77 10.54
C ALA A 214 0.25 13.60 9.91
N THR A 215 0.14 12.73 8.92
CA THR A 215 -1.12 12.51 8.20
C THR A 215 -2.11 11.71 9.03
N LEU A 216 -3.41 11.98 8.83
CA LEU A 216 -4.52 11.25 9.45
C LEU A 216 -4.49 11.25 10.99
N ASP A 217 -3.89 12.27 11.62
CA ASP A 217 -3.83 12.38 13.09
C ASP A 217 -5.15 12.85 13.72
N ASP A 218 -6.09 13.29 12.89
CA ASP A 218 -7.44 13.75 13.25
C ASP A 218 -8.49 12.62 13.32
N ILE A 219 -8.09 11.35 13.17
CA ILE A 219 -8.99 10.21 13.37
C ILE A 219 -9.37 10.13 14.87
N PRO A 220 -10.65 10.30 15.25
CA PRO A 220 -11.08 10.38 16.65
C PRO A 220 -10.64 9.19 17.50
N ARG A 221 -10.31 9.42 18.78
CA ARG A 221 -9.93 8.35 19.73
C ARG A 221 -10.71 8.48 21.05
N ILE A 222 -11.21 7.36 21.58
CA ILE A 222 -11.67 7.22 22.97
C ILE A 222 -10.62 6.39 23.72
N GLY A 223 -9.82 7.05 24.57
CA GLY A 223 -8.71 6.40 25.27
C GLY A 223 -7.65 5.85 24.30
N HIS A 224 -7.37 4.55 24.38
CA HIS A 224 -6.47 3.85 23.44
C HIS A 224 -7.18 3.33 22.18
N LEU A 225 -8.51 3.39 22.13
CA LEU A 225 -9.33 2.87 21.04
C LEU A 225 -9.66 4.02 20.07
N ALA A 226 -9.15 3.94 18.85
CA ALA A 226 -9.59 4.88 17.81
C ALA A 226 -10.98 4.52 17.31
N LEU A 227 -11.84 5.53 17.12
CA LEU A 227 -13.17 5.41 16.51
C LEU A 227 -13.11 5.91 15.06
N GLY A 228 -13.68 5.16 14.11
CA GLY A 228 -13.66 5.50 12.67
C GLY A 228 -12.59 4.75 11.88
N ARG A 229 -12.25 5.24 10.67
CA ARG A 229 -11.36 4.63 9.66
C ARG A 229 -9.92 4.39 10.14
N LEU A 230 -9.71 3.47 11.08
CA LEU A 230 -8.39 2.94 11.46
C LEU A 230 -7.68 2.26 10.27
N ASP A 231 -8.48 1.76 9.34
CA ASP A 231 -8.13 1.05 8.11
C ASP A 231 -7.49 1.96 7.06
N LEU A 232 -7.79 3.26 7.05
CA LEU A 232 -7.15 4.22 6.17
C LEU A 232 -5.82 4.68 6.73
N ARG A 233 -4.77 4.52 5.93
CA ARG A 233 -3.41 4.99 6.24
C ARG A 233 -2.75 5.62 5.02
N ASN A 234 -1.80 6.51 5.29
CA ASN A 234 -0.87 6.90 4.24
C ASN A 234 0.25 5.86 4.19
N HIS A 235 0.11 4.91 3.26
CA HIS A 235 0.99 3.77 3.17
C HIS A 235 2.11 3.96 2.13
N ARG A 236 2.25 5.17 1.54
CA ARG A 236 3.27 5.46 0.54
C ARG A 236 4.69 5.41 1.12
N LYS A 237 5.62 4.95 0.28
CA LYS A 237 7.07 5.07 0.49
C LYS A 237 7.63 5.74 -0.75
N LEU A 238 7.81 7.04 -0.64
CA LEU A 238 8.11 7.90 -1.77
C LEU A 238 9.03 9.04 -1.32
N VAL A 239 10.18 9.17 -1.99
CA VAL A 239 11.07 10.31 -1.82
C VAL A 239 11.23 11.00 -3.16
N VAL A 240 11.23 12.32 -3.19
CA VAL A 240 11.54 13.14 -4.37
C VAL A 240 12.61 14.15 -4.00
N ILE A 241 13.68 14.19 -4.79
CA ILE A 241 14.83 15.07 -4.59
C ILE A 241 15.00 15.91 -5.84
N ASP A 242 14.95 17.23 -5.65
CA ASP A 242 15.18 18.26 -6.66
C ASP A 242 14.39 18.03 -7.96
N ASN A 243 13.20 17.42 -7.93
CA ASN A 243 12.43 17.02 -9.13
C ASN A 243 13.22 16.17 -10.16
N ALA A 244 14.37 15.59 -9.78
CA ALA A 244 15.32 14.90 -10.65
C ALA A 244 15.49 13.42 -10.28
N ILE A 245 15.35 13.10 -9.00
CA ILE A 245 15.45 11.74 -8.47
C ILE A 245 14.17 11.43 -7.69
N ALA A 246 13.64 10.23 -7.88
CA ALA A 246 12.60 9.69 -7.01
C ALA A 246 13.02 8.32 -6.47
N PHE A 247 12.63 8.03 -5.23
CA PHE A 247 12.70 6.69 -4.68
C PHE A 247 11.30 6.16 -4.42
N CYS A 248 11.07 4.89 -4.73
CA CYS A 248 9.79 4.23 -4.45
C CYS A 248 9.98 2.73 -4.24
N GLY A 249 9.05 2.12 -3.51
CA GLY A 249 9.03 0.68 -3.29
C GLY A 249 8.28 0.31 -2.02
N SER A 250 8.73 -0.75 -1.39
CA SER A 250 8.10 -1.33 -0.20
C SER A 250 8.81 -0.97 1.11
N GLN A 251 10.08 -0.54 1.01
CA GLN A 251 10.98 -0.29 2.13
C GLN A 251 10.55 0.89 3.00
N ASN A 252 10.33 0.61 4.28
CA ASN A 252 10.13 1.62 5.31
C ASN A 252 11.45 2.30 5.69
N CYS A 253 11.39 3.44 6.39
CA CYS A 253 12.58 4.12 6.90
C CYS A 253 12.93 3.61 8.29
N ALA A 254 13.58 2.44 8.34
CA ALA A 254 13.94 1.73 9.55
C ALA A 254 15.12 0.78 9.31
N ASP A 255 15.75 0.32 10.40
CA ASP A 255 16.72 -0.78 10.40
C ASP A 255 16.03 -2.08 9.95
N PRO A 256 16.68 -2.94 9.13
CA PRO A 256 16.11 -4.22 8.72
C PRO A 256 15.94 -5.20 9.89
N GLU A 257 16.68 -5.04 11.00
CA GLU A 257 16.45 -5.76 12.26
C GLU A 257 15.08 -5.46 12.88
N PHE A 258 14.49 -4.32 12.51
CA PHE A 258 13.16 -3.89 12.88
C PHE A 258 12.82 -4.19 14.35
N ARG A 259 13.68 -3.68 15.26
CA ARG A 259 13.75 -4.12 16.67
C ARG A 259 12.42 -4.05 17.42
N VAL A 260 11.53 -3.15 17.01
CA VAL A 260 10.16 -3.02 17.55
C VAL A 260 9.30 -4.27 17.35
N LEU A 261 9.64 -5.13 16.39
CA LEU A 261 9.02 -6.43 16.12
C LEU A 261 10.08 -7.50 15.77
N ALA A 262 11.17 -7.57 16.56
CA ALA A 262 12.33 -8.43 16.33
C ALA A 262 12.01 -9.92 16.08
N LYS A 263 10.87 -10.43 16.58
CA LYS A 263 10.38 -11.81 16.31
C LYS A 263 10.18 -12.11 14.82
N PHE A 264 9.90 -11.09 14.02
CA PHE A 264 9.61 -11.19 12.59
C PHE A 264 10.75 -10.64 11.72
N ALA A 265 11.86 -10.21 12.33
CA ALA A 265 13.02 -9.71 11.63
C ALA A 265 13.77 -10.84 10.88
N PRO A 266 14.55 -10.50 9.85
CA PRO A 266 14.65 -9.17 9.25
C PRO A 266 13.40 -8.78 8.46
N TRP A 267 13.17 -7.48 8.34
CA TRP A 267 12.22 -6.90 7.39
C TRP A 267 12.90 -6.83 6.03
N VAL A 268 12.38 -7.57 5.04
CA VAL A 268 13.01 -7.70 3.73
C VAL A 268 12.16 -7.01 2.67
N ASP A 269 12.64 -5.88 2.18
CA ASP A 269 11.95 -5.00 1.25
C ASP A 269 12.73 -4.80 -0.06
N ILE A 270 12.06 -4.15 -1.02
CA ILE A 270 12.66 -3.66 -2.27
C ILE A 270 12.51 -2.14 -2.35
N PHE A 271 13.55 -1.46 -2.85
CA PHE A 271 13.56 -0.03 -3.07
C PHE A 271 14.22 0.30 -4.41
N LEU A 272 13.57 1.17 -5.18
CA LEU A 272 14.00 1.57 -6.51
C LEU A 272 14.40 3.04 -6.49
N ARG A 273 15.50 3.36 -7.16
CA ARG A 273 15.90 4.72 -7.49
C ARG A 273 15.56 5.00 -8.94
N CYS A 274 14.85 6.10 -9.18
CA CYS A 274 14.31 6.48 -10.47
C CYS A 274 14.83 7.86 -10.87
N GLU A 275 15.27 7.98 -12.11
CA GLU A 275 15.62 9.25 -12.75
C GLU A 275 14.86 9.41 -14.07
N GLY A 276 14.66 10.66 -14.47
CA GLY A 276 14.00 11.01 -15.72
C GLY A 276 12.53 11.38 -15.56
N PRO A 277 11.76 11.41 -16.65
CA PRO A 277 10.41 12.01 -16.65
C PRO A 277 9.44 11.46 -15.60
N VAL A 278 9.58 10.21 -15.18
CA VAL A 278 8.71 9.56 -14.17
C VAL A 278 8.81 10.24 -12.79
N VAL A 279 9.89 10.96 -12.50
CA VAL A 279 10.06 11.68 -11.21
C VAL A 279 8.98 12.73 -11.01
N ARG A 280 8.47 13.36 -12.08
CA ARG A 280 7.37 14.32 -11.98
C ARG A 280 6.06 13.67 -11.52
N GLN A 281 5.86 12.39 -11.83
CA GLN A 281 4.70 11.63 -11.36
C GLN A 281 4.82 11.32 -9.86
N ALA A 282 6.03 10.99 -9.39
CA ALA A 282 6.31 10.88 -7.96
C ALA A 282 6.04 12.23 -7.24
N GLN A 283 6.55 13.32 -7.80
CA GLN A 283 6.30 14.67 -7.28
C GLN A 283 4.80 14.97 -7.17
N TRP A 284 4.05 14.69 -8.24
CA TRP A 284 2.60 14.88 -8.25
C TRP A 284 1.90 14.06 -7.16
N LEU A 285 2.28 12.80 -6.97
CA LEU A 285 1.73 11.94 -5.91
C LEU A 285 2.02 12.47 -4.50
N PHE A 286 3.22 12.98 -4.25
CA PHE A 286 3.55 13.61 -2.97
C PHE A 286 2.73 14.88 -2.74
N LEU A 287 2.76 15.79 -3.71
CA LEU A 287 2.13 17.12 -3.60
C LEU A 287 0.61 17.05 -3.50
N SER A 288 -0.04 16.12 -4.21
CA SER A 288 -1.50 15.96 -4.16
C SER A 288 -2.02 15.77 -2.73
N THR A 289 -1.27 15.02 -1.91
CA THR A 289 -1.61 14.80 -0.51
C THR A 289 -1.12 15.96 0.36
N TRP A 290 0.11 16.44 0.13
CA TRP A 290 0.68 17.55 0.90
C TRP A 290 -0.17 18.81 0.83
N MET A 291 -0.54 19.26 -0.37
CA MET A 291 -1.33 20.47 -0.59
C MET A 291 -2.75 20.32 -0.03
N ALA A 292 -3.35 19.12 -0.12
CA ALA A 292 -4.69 18.87 0.40
C ALA A 292 -4.77 18.90 1.94
N GLU A 293 -3.69 18.52 2.61
CA GLU A 293 -3.61 18.48 4.08
C GLU A 293 -3.07 19.79 4.67
N THR A 294 -2.14 20.46 4.00
CA THR A 294 -1.47 21.68 4.52
C THR A 294 -2.04 22.98 3.97
N GLY A 295 -2.66 22.96 2.78
CA GLY A 295 -3.05 24.15 2.05
C GLY A 295 -1.88 24.94 1.43
N GLU A 296 -0.66 24.40 1.46
CA GLU A 296 0.49 25.03 0.82
C GLU A 296 0.34 25.02 -0.71
N GLU A 297 0.57 26.18 -1.34
CA GLU A 297 0.46 26.35 -2.80
C GLU A 297 1.79 25.95 -3.47
N LEU A 298 1.82 24.75 -4.07
CA LEU A 298 3.00 24.14 -4.72
C LEU A 298 2.67 23.58 -6.10
N GLU A 299 1.60 24.05 -6.71
CA GLU A 299 0.98 23.56 -7.95
C GLU A 299 1.96 23.50 -9.12
N SER A 300 2.89 24.46 -9.17
CA SER A 300 3.84 24.60 -10.27
C SER A 300 5.08 23.73 -10.11
N LEU A 301 5.33 23.16 -8.93
CA LEU A 301 6.58 22.43 -8.68
C LEU A 301 6.78 21.20 -9.61
N PRO A 302 5.75 20.39 -9.97
CA PRO A 302 5.93 19.30 -10.93
C PRO A 302 6.41 19.76 -12.32
N SER A 303 6.09 21.00 -12.72
CA SER A 303 6.49 21.55 -14.01
C SER A 303 7.78 22.38 -13.95
N GLN A 304 8.24 22.78 -12.77
CA GLN A 304 9.48 23.54 -12.54
C GLN A 304 10.75 22.75 -12.88
N HIS A 305 11.83 23.51 -13.09
CA HIS A 305 13.18 22.98 -13.25
C HIS A 305 13.74 22.49 -11.90
N PRO A 306 14.66 21.52 -11.89
CA PRO A 306 15.40 20.99 -13.04
C PRO A 306 14.53 20.15 -13.98
N LEU A 307 14.85 20.23 -15.27
CA LEU A 307 14.21 19.37 -16.26
C LEU A 307 14.69 17.94 -16.03
N PRO A 308 13.81 16.94 -16.10
CA PRO A 308 14.24 15.56 -16.03
C PRO A 308 15.21 15.28 -17.19
N ALA A 309 16.36 14.68 -16.86
CA ALA A 309 17.21 14.10 -17.88
C ALA A 309 16.41 13.00 -18.59
N SER A 310 16.15 13.17 -19.89
CA SER A 310 15.66 12.07 -20.71
C SER A 310 16.86 11.24 -21.15
N PHE A 311 16.83 9.94 -20.88
CA PHE A 311 17.87 9.02 -21.32
C PHE A 311 17.45 8.42 -22.67
N ALA A 312 18.30 8.53 -23.70
CA ALA A 312 17.97 8.13 -25.07
C ALA A 312 17.55 6.65 -25.22
N GLN A 313 18.03 5.77 -24.33
CA GLN A 313 17.64 4.37 -24.21
C GLN A 313 17.00 4.08 -22.83
N GLY A 314 16.27 5.07 -22.30
CA GLY A 314 15.65 4.95 -21.00
C GLY A 314 14.37 4.11 -21.01
N ALA A 315 14.16 3.40 -19.92
CA ALA A 315 12.98 2.59 -19.63
C ALA A 315 11.69 3.38 -19.81
N VAL A 316 10.63 2.70 -20.27
CA VAL A 316 9.27 3.23 -20.17
C VAL A 316 8.73 2.89 -18.79
N ALA A 317 8.22 3.90 -18.09
CA ALA A 317 7.68 3.74 -16.76
C ALA A 317 6.43 4.60 -16.53
N GLN A 318 5.63 4.22 -15.54
CA GLN A 318 4.44 4.94 -15.13
C GLN A 318 4.29 4.80 -13.63
N MET A 319 4.40 5.91 -12.91
CA MET A 319 4.06 5.95 -11.50
C MET A 319 2.61 6.37 -11.34
N TYR A 320 1.89 5.63 -10.52
CA TYR A 320 0.49 5.88 -10.21
C TYR A 320 0.24 5.58 -8.73
N GLY A 321 -0.88 6.06 -8.21
CA GLY A 321 -1.22 5.86 -6.81
C GLY A 321 -2.71 5.94 -6.60
N CYS A 322 -3.19 5.17 -5.63
CA CYS A 322 -4.57 5.23 -5.19
C CYS A 322 -4.68 5.96 -3.85
N GLY A 323 -5.92 6.25 -3.46
CA GLY A 323 -6.29 6.77 -2.17
C GLY A 323 -7.80 6.96 -2.09
N PRO A 324 -8.31 7.60 -1.03
CA PRO A 324 -9.73 7.84 -0.85
C PRO A 324 -10.41 8.69 -1.94
N SER A 325 -9.64 9.43 -2.75
CA SER A 325 -10.12 10.19 -3.91
C SER A 325 -10.20 9.35 -5.19
N THR A 326 -9.60 8.15 -5.22
CA THR A 326 -9.60 7.28 -6.38
C THR A 326 -10.98 6.72 -6.65
N ILE A 327 -11.37 6.70 -7.93
CA ILE A 327 -12.66 6.21 -8.38
C ILE A 327 -12.57 4.69 -8.60
N GLY A 328 -13.53 3.95 -8.05
CA GLY A 328 -13.65 2.51 -8.25
C GLY A 328 -12.50 1.71 -7.65
N ASP A 329 -12.24 0.53 -8.23
CA ASP A 329 -11.24 -0.43 -7.76
C ASP A 329 -9.93 -0.34 -8.56
N ALA A 330 -9.56 0.85 -9.02
CA ALA A 330 -8.47 1.08 -9.99
C ALA A 330 -7.14 0.39 -9.64
N MET A 331 -6.77 0.34 -8.35
CA MET A 331 -5.57 -0.37 -7.92
C MET A 331 -5.73 -1.89 -8.10
N SER A 332 -6.87 -2.47 -7.71
CA SER A 332 -7.16 -3.89 -7.95
C SER A 332 -7.19 -4.20 -9.45
N ASP A 333 -7.86 -3.37 -10.25
CA ASP A 333 -7.94 -3.52 -11.70
C ASP A 333 -6.55 -3.49 -12.36
N SER A 334 -5.62 -2.70 -11.84
CA SER A 334 -4.22 -2.68 -12.32
C SER A 334 -3.50 -4.01 -12.07
N PHE A 335 -3.67 -4.63 -10.90
CA PHE A 335 -3.11 -5.94 -10.59
C PHE A 335 -3.79 -7.05 -11.38
N VAL A 336 -5.12 -7.04 -11.49
CA VAL A 336 -5.90 -7.97 -12.32
C VAL A 336 -5.44 -7.87 -13.78
N GLY A 337 -5.30 -6.65 -14.30
CA GLY A 337 -4.78 -6.37 -15.63
C GLY A 337 -3.37 -6.91 -15.84
N ALA A 338 -2.47 -6.75 -14.87
CA ALA A 338 -1.12 -7.29 -14.92
C ALA A 338 -1.11 -8.82 -14.96
N VAL A 339 -1.91 -9.47 -14.13
CA VAL A 339 -2.07 -10.94 -14.14
C VAL A 339 -2.60 -11.43 -15.49
N TYR A 340 -3.60 -10.74 -16.05
CA TYR A 340 -4.12 -11.07 -17.39
C TYR A 340 -3.14 -10.73 -18.51
N ALA A 341 -2.24 -9.76 -18.35
CA ALA A 341 -1.23 -9.40 -19.32
C ALA A 341 -0.11 -10.46 -19.42
N ALA A 342 0.20 -11.19 -18.34
CA ALA A 342 1.17 -12.28 -18.36
C ALA A 342 0.79 -13.38 -19.37
N ARG A 343 1.81 -13.92 -20.06
CA ARG A 343 1.67 -14.92 -21.14
C ARG A 343 2.48 -16.20 -20.92
N ARG A 344 3.61 -16.13 -20.24
CA ARG A 344 4.57 -17.22 -20.04
C ARG A 344 4.85 -17.44 -18.57
N GLU A 345 5.15 -16.37 -17.83
CA GLU A 345 5.47 -16.44 -16.41
C GLU A 345 4.94 -15.25 -15.62
N LEU A 346 4.66 -15.50 -14.35
CA LEU A 346 4.19 -14.52 -13.38
C LEU A 346 4.81 -14.85 -12.01
N LEU A 347 5.58 -13.92 -11.44
CA LEU A 347 6.21 -14.08 -10.13
C LEU A 347 5.82 -12.93 -9.20
N ILE A 348 5.13 -13.27 -8.12
CA ILE A 348 4.59 -12.30 -7.16
C ILE A 348 5.26 -12.50 -5.80
N THR A 349 5.59 -11.39 -5.16
CA THR A 349 6.04 -11.35 -3.77
C THR A 349 5.17 -10.37 -3.01
N THR A 350 4.56 -10.81 -1.91
CA THR A 350 3.73 -9.93 -1.08
C THR A 350 3.72 -10.41 0.39
N PRO A 351 3.83 -9.49 1.37
CA PRO A 351 3.71 -9.85 2.78
C PRO A 351 2.27 -10.18 3.19
N TYR A 352 1.31 -9.42 2.67
CA TYR A 352 -0.09 -9.46 3.09
C TYR A 352 -0.94 -9.78 1.87
N PHE A 353 -1.64 -10.91 1.94
CA PHE A 353 -2.45 -11.45 0.85
C PHE A 353 -3.84 -11.76 1.38
N VAL A 354 -4.75 -10.84 1.12
CA VAL A 354 -6.19 -10.94 1.39
C VAL A 354 -6.88 -10.33 0.16
N PRO A 355 -6.69 -10.95 -1.02
CA PRO A 355 -7.12 -10.36 -2.28
C PRO A 355 -8.64 -10.22 -2.31
N ASP A 356 -9.14 -9.30 -3.14
CA ASP A 356 -10.53 -9.37 -3.52
C ASP A 356 -10.80 -10.56 -4.47
N GLU A 357 -12.08 -10.81 -4.73
CA GLU A 357 -12.50 -11.93 -5.56
C GLU A 357 -11.96 -11.82 -7.00
N ALA A 358 -11.90 -10.62 -7.57
CA ALA A 358 -11.43 -10.40 -8.93
C ALA A 358 -9.96 -10.79 -9.08
N LEU A 359 -9.11 -10.34 -8.14
CA LEU A 359 -7.69 -10.66 -8.12
C LEU A 359 -7.44 -12.14 -7.85
N LEU A 360 -8.11 -12.75 -6.86
CA LEU A 360 -7.97 -14.18 -6.58
C LEU A 360 -8.34 -15.02 -7.81
N ARG A 361 -9.43 -14.67 -8.49
CA ARG A 361 -9.88 -15.38 -9.71
C ARG A 361 -8.91 -15.19 -10.87
N ALA A 362 -8.33 -14.00 -11.05
CA ALA A 362 -7.31 -13.75 -12.06
C ALA A 362 -6.06 -14.62 -11.81
N LEU A 363 -5.61 -14.72 -10.55
CA LEU A 363 -4.47 -15.56 -10.16
C LEU A 363 -4.74 -17.03 -10.43
N CYS A 364 -5.91 -17.56 -10.04
CA CYS A 364 -6.28 -18.94 -10.35
C CYS A 364 -6.47 -19.20 -11.86
N ALA A 365 -6.82 -18.17 -12.65
CA ALA A 365 -6.95 -18.30 -14.10
C ALA A 365 -5.60 -18.31 -14.83
N ALA A 366 -4.53 -17.74 -14.24
CA ALA A 366 -3.24 -17.62 -14.91
C ALA A 366 -2.60 -18.98 -15.27
N PRO A 367 -2.45 -19.96 -14.35
CA PRO A 367 -1.92 -21.27 -14.73
C PRO A 367 -2.84 -22.05 -15.68
N ARG A 368 -4.15 -21.85 -15.60
CA ARG A 368 -5.12 -22.46 -16.53
C ARG A 368 -4.96 -21.95 -17.98
N ARG A 369 -4.40 -20.75 -18.15
CA ARG A 369 -4.00 -20.21 -19.47
C ARG A 369 -2.60 -20.68 -19.90
N GLY A 370 -1.92 -21.50 -19.11
CA GLY A 370 -0.56 -21.97 -19.35
C GLY A 370 0.54 -21.04 -18.82
N VAL A 371 0.21 -20.05 -17.98
CA VAL A 371 1.20 -19.13 -17.39
C VAL A 371 1.81 -19.76 -16.14
N ARG A 372 3.13 -19.94 -16.12
CA ARG A 372 3.85 -20.39 -14.92
C ARG A 372 3.74 -19.35 -13.82
N THR A 373 2.91 -19.61 -12.81
CA THR A 373 2.60 -18.65 -11.74
C THR A 373 3.23 -19.07 -10.43
N THR A 374 4.02 -18.19 -9.83
CA THR A 374 4.66 -18.39 -8.53
C THR A 374 4.32 -17.23 -7.60
N ILE A 375 3.96 -17.54 -6.34
CA ILE A 375 3.73 -16.54 -5.31
C ILE A 375 4.58 -16.87 -4.08
N VAL A 376 5.32 -15.89 -3.58
CA VAL A 376 6.14 -15.99 -2.37
C VAL A 376 5.49 -15.19 -1.24
N PHE A 377 5.21 -15.87 -0.15
CA PHE A 377 4.67 -15.31 1.09
C PHE A 377 5.69 -15.42 2.22
N PRO A 378 5.65 -14.56 3.25
CA PRO A 378 6.43 -14.78 4.45
C PRO A 378 5.88 -15.99 5.23
N LYS A 379 6.76 -16.91 5.64
CA LYS A 379 6.40 -18.02 6.55
C LYS A 379 5.81 -17.50 7.86
N ARG A 380 6.40 -16.42 8.38
CA ARG A 380 5.98 -15.72 9.62
C ARG A 380 5.41 -14.35 9.27
N ASN A 381 4.13 -14.14 9.57
CA ASN A 381 3.46 -12.85 9.40
C ASN A 381 3.15 -12.24 10.78
N ASN A 382 3.37 -10.94 10.94
CA ASN A 382 3.11 -10.19 12.17
C ASN A 382 1.61 -9.98 12.47
N SER A 383 0.73 -10.29 11.52
CA SER A 383 -0.72 -10.33 11.67
C SER A 383 -1.25 -11.75 11.51
N LEU A 384 -1.71 -12.35 12.61
CA LEU A 384 -2.33 -13.68 12.58
C LEU A 384 -3.58 -13.73 11.71
N LEU A 385 -4.40 -12.67 11.72
CA LEU A 385 -5.60 -12.59 10.88
C LEU A 385 -5.24 -12.66 9.40
N VAL A 386 -4.23 -11.89 8.96
CA VAL A 386 -3.76 -11.94 7.57
C VAL A 386 -3.11 -13.29 7.27
N ALA A 387 -2.34 -13.85 8.21
CA ALA A 387 -1.72 -15.16 8.03
C ALA A 387 -2.76 -16.27 7.77
N TYR A 388 -3.87 -16.27 8.51
CA TYR A 388 -4.93 -17.25 8.35
C TYR A 388 -5.81 -16.99 7.13
N ALA A 389 -6.15 -15.73 6.84
CA ALA A 389 -6.88 -15.35 5.63
C ALA A 389 -6.09 -15.64 4.33
N CYS A 390 -4.78 -15.43 4.36
CA CYS A 390 -3.89 -15.82 3.26
C CYS A 390 -3.94 -17.34 3.07
N ARG A 391 -3.72 -18.11 4.14
CA ARG A 391 -3.71 -19.58 4.07
C ARG A 391 -5.07 -20.20 3.70
N SER A 392 -6.19 -19.53 3.95
CA SER A 392 -7.50 -20.02 3.46
C SER A 392 -7.60 -20.05 1.93
N THR A 393 -6.76 -19.30 1.21
CA THR A 393 -6.72 -19.31 -0.27
C THR A 393 -5.76 -20.33 -0.87
N TYR A 394 -4.93 -21.00 -0.05
CA TYR A 394 -3.86 -21.88 -0.55
C TYR A 394 -4.40 -23.05 -1.37
N CYS A 395 -5.50 -23.67 -0.92
CA CYS A 395 -6.13 -24.78 -1.62
C CYS A 395 -6.55 -24.36 -3.05
N ASP A 396 -7.26 -23.24 -3.18
CA ASP A 396 -7.74 -22.74 -4.47
C ASP A 396 -6.58 -22.41 -5.43
N LEU A 397 -5.53 -21.77 -4.92
CA LEU A 397 -4.34 -21.40 -5.69
C LEU A 397 -3.56 -22.63 -6.15
N LEU A 398 -3.26 -23.56 -5.23
CA LEU A 398 -2.49 -24.78 -5.53
C LEU A 398 -3.25 -25.69 -6.49
N GLN A 399 -4.55 -25.91 -6.27
CA GLN A 399 -5.39 -26.69 -7.19
C GLN A 399 -5.51 -26.04 -8.57
N ALA A 400 -5.41 -24.71 -8.65
CA ALA A 400 -5.39 -24.00 -9.92
C ALA A 400 -4.02 -24.09 -10.64
N GLY A 401 -2.97 -24.59 -9.98
CA GLY A 401 -1.62 -24.73 -10.54
C GLY A 401 -0.65 -23.60 -10.18
N VAL A 402 -0.98 -22.75 -9.20
CA VAL A 402 -0.06 -21.73 -8.67
C VAL A 402 0.96 -22.40 -7.75
N SER A 403 2.25 -22.11 -7.95
CA SER A 403 3.30 -22.55 -7.02
C SER A 403 3.42 -21.58 -5.85
N ILE A 404 3.22 -22.07 -4.62
CA ILE A 404 3.32 -21.26 -3.40
C ILE A 404 4.63 -21.57 -2.68
N TYR A 405 5.34 -20.52 -2.26
CA TYR A 405 6.55 -20.60 -1.47
C TYR A 405 6.41 -19.79 -0.18
N GLU A 406 6.85 -20.35 0.95
CA GLU A 406 6.94 -19.65 2.24
C GLU A 406 8.40 -19.30 2.57
N TYR A 407 8.68 -18.00 2.64
CA TYR A 407 10.00 -17.43 2.93
C TYR A 407 10.34 -17.50 4.43
N PRO A 408 11.43 -18.17 4.84
CA PRO A 408 11.67 -18.51 6.24
C PRO A 408 12.50 -17.50 7.02
N LEU A 409 13.28 -16.65 6.35
CA LEU A 409 14.34 -15.87 7.02
C LEU A 409 13.78 -14.75 7.90
N GLY A 410 12.67 -14.12 7.50
CA GLY A 410 12.05 -13.01 8.22
C GLY A 410 10.70 -12.63 7.60
N LEU A 411 10.26 -11.40 7.84
CA LEU A 411 9.08 -10.84 7.18
C LEU A 411 9.48 -10.33 5.79
N LEU A 412 9.21 -11.15 4.78
CA LEU A 412 9.30 -10.73 3.38
C LEU A 412 8.23 -9.69 3.07
N HIS A 413 8.60 -8.42 3.15
CA HIS A 413 7.74 -7.27 3.02
C HIS A 413 7.79 -6.62 1.64
N THR A 414 8.64 -7.12 0.75
CA THR A 414 8.64 -6.80 -0.69
C THR A 414 7.23 -6.93 -1.30
N LYS A 415 6.81 -5.91 -2.06
CA LYS A 415 5.58 -5.92 -2.86
C LYS A 415 5.95 -5.74 -4.32
N SER A 416 6.05 -6.86 -5.03
CA SER A 416 6.48 -6.87 -6.41
C SER A 416 5.75 -7.94 -7.22
N LEU A 417 5.54 -7.64 -8.49
CA LEU A 417 5.04 -8.56 -9.50
C LEU A 417 5.89 -8.39 -10.74
N THR A 418 6.41 -9.48 -11.28
CA THR A 418 7.09 -9.50 -12.60
C THR A 418 6.40 -10.48 -13.52
N ALA A 419 6.40 -10.17 -14.81
CA ALA A 419 5.79 -11.02 -15.83
C ALA A 419 6.61 -11.03 -17.12
N ASP A 420 6.77 -12.23 -17.68
CA ASP A 420 7.38 -12.51 -18.99
C ASP A 420 8.80 -11.97 -19.22
N GLY A 421 9.49 -11.52 -18.16
CA GLY A 421 10.72 -10.73 -18.24
C GLY A 421 10.54 -9.39 -18.99
N GLN A 422 9.31 -8.89 -19.10
CA GLN A 422 8.97 -7.69 -19.89
C GLN A 422 8.53 -6.51 -19.04
N PHE A 423 7.75 -6.77 -17.99
CA PHE A 423 7.29 -5.71 -17.11
C PHE A 423 7.30 -6.12 -15.65
N ALA A 424 7.38 -5.10 -14.80
CA ALA A 424 7.30 -5.22 -13.36
C ALA A 424 6.34 -4.18 -12.78
N LEU A 425 5.67 -4.56 -11.68
CA LEU A 425 4.98 -3.65 -10.78
C LEU A 425 5.68 -3.71 -9.44
N VAL A 426 6.13 -2.56 -8.93
CA VAL A 426 6.79 -2.44 -7.63
C VAL A 426 6.23 -1.22 -6.90
N GLY A 427 5.93 -1.34 -5.61
CA GLY A 427 5.47 -0.19 -4.84
C GLY A 427 5.07 -0.53 -3.41
N SER A 428 4.12 0.25 -2.90
CA SER A 428 3.70 0.20 -1.51
C SER A 428 2.42 -0.61 -1.27
N ALA A 429 1.65 -0.89 -2.33
CA ALA A 429 0.37 -1.58 -2.23
C ALA A 429 0.55 -3.07 -1.90
N ASN A 430 -0.12 -3.53 -0.85
CA ASN A 430 -0.33 -4.95 -0.61
C ASN A 430 -1.45 -5.50 -1.50
N LEU A 431 -1.52 -6.83 -1.60
CA LEU A 431 -2.66 -7.53 -2.20
C LEU A 431 -3.74 -7.78 -1.14
N ASP A 432 -4.12 -6.72 -0.43
CA ASP A 432 -5.22 -6.72 0.54
C ASP A 432 -6.18 -5.57 0.28
N ARG A 433 -7.44 -5.75 0.69
CA ARG A 433 -8.51 -4.80 0.39
C ARG A 433 -8.21 -3.36 0.83
N ARG A 434 -7.52 -3.15 1.94
CA ARG A 434 -7.21 -1.81 2.43
C ARG A 434 -6.24 -1.11 1.50
N SER A 435 -5.17 -1.80 1.08
CA SER A 435 -4.25 -1.28 0.07
C SER A 435 -4.91 -1.08 -1.30
N LEU A 436 -5.82 -1.97 -1.71
CA LEU A 436 -6.45 -1.90 -3.02
C LEU A 436 -7.54 -0.83 -3.13
N GLN A 437 -8.20 -0.45 -2.03
CA GLN A 437 -9.40 0.41 -2.08
C GLN A 437 -9.34 1.67 -1.21
N LEU A 438 -8.49 1.69 -0.17
CA LEU A 438 -8.59 2.69 0.88
C LEU A 438 -7.30 3.50 1.03
N ASN A 439 -6.18 2.83 1.27
CA ASN A 439 -4.92 3.46 1.61
C ASN A 439 -4.40 4.37 0.51
N PHE A 440 -3.71 5.41 0.92
CA PHE A 440 -2.83 6.10 -0.01
C PHE A 440 -1.68 5.16 -0.33
N GLU A 441 -1.59 4.72 -1.58
CA GLU A 441 -0.53 3.84 -2.06
C GLU A 441 0.12 4.46 -3.31
N ASN A 442 1.31 4.00 -3.64
CA ASN A 442 1.98 4.30 -4.90
C ASN A 442 2.61 3.03 -5.47
N ASN A 443 2.50 2.86 -6.79
CA ASN A 443 3.13 1.79 -7.55
C ASN A 443 3.84 2.37 -8.77
N LEU A 444 4.86 1.67 -9.21
CA LEU A 444 5.61 1.94 -10.42
C LEU A 444 5.40 0.75 -11.37
N LEU A 445 4.76 1.02 -12.51
CA LEU A 445 4.78 0.12 -13.66
C LEU A 445 6.05 0.39 -14.46
N ILE A 446 6.85 -0.66 -14.65
CA ILE A 446 8.12 -0.64 -15.36
C ILE A 446 7.95 -1.52 -16.58
N MET A 447 8.15 -0.97 -17.77
CA MET A 447 8.12 -1.67 -19.05
C MET A 447 9.52 -1.61 -19.66
N ASP A 448 10.43 -2.35 -19.02
CA ASP A 448 11.84 -2.42 -19.38
C ASP A 448 12.40 -3.80 -18.99
N PRO A 449 12.92 -4.58 -19.96
CA PRO A 449 13.45 -5.91 -19.68
C PRO A 449 14.64 -5.93 -18.70
N LEU A 450 15.51 -4.91 -18.70
CA LEU A 450 16.70 -4.88 -17.84
C LEU A 450 16.31 -4.69 -16.37
N ALA A 451 15.52 -3.66 -16.08
CA ALA A 451 14.99 -3.42 -14.74
C ALA A 451 14.10 -4.58 -14.26
N THR A 452 13.25 -5.12 -15.15
CA THR A 452 12.41 -6.28 -14.83
C THR A 452 13.28 -7.49 -14.48
N SER A 453 14.34 -7.77 -15.25
CA SER A 453 15.24 -8.88 -14.97
C SER A 453 15.96 -8.73 -13.63
N ALA A 454 16.38 -7.51 -13.25
CA ALA A 454 17.00 -7.28 -11.95
C ALA A 454 16.04 -7.57 -10.79
N ILE A 455 14.77 -7.15 -10.92
CA ILE A 455 13.72 -7.41 -9.93
C ILE A 455 13.40 -8.90 -9.87
N THR A 456 13.21 -9.56 -11.02
CA THR A 456 12.97 -11.00 -11.10
C THR A 456 14.10 -11.78 -10.44
N HIS A 457 15.36 -11.41 -10.69
CA HIS A 457 16.51 -12.06 -10.08
C HIS A 457 16.51 -11.96 -8.54
N ARG A 458 16.12 -10.80 -7.99
CA ARG A 458 15.94 -10.63 -6.54
C ARG A 458 14.83 -11.55 -6.01
N GLN A 459 13.69 -11.63 -6.72
CA GLN A 459 12.58 -12.50 -6.33
C GLN A 459 12.93 -14.00 -6.41
N GLU A 460 13.71 -14.43 -7.41
CA GLU A 460 14.24 -15.79 -7.51
C GLU A 460 15.17 -16.13 -6.34
N GLY A 461 15.91 -15.14 -5.82
CA GLY A 461 16.65 -15.26 -4.56
C GLY A 461 15.73 -15.63 -3.39
N TYR A 462 14.57 -14.97 -3.27
CA TYR A 462 13.57 -15.31 -2.25
C TYR A 462 13.04 -16.74 -2.44
N VAL A 463 12.71 -17.13 -3.67
CA VAL A 463 12.24 -18.49 -3.98
C VAL A 463 13.27 -19.54 -3.57
N ARG A 464 14.56 -19.31 -3.87
CA ARG A 464 15.65 -20.27 -3.63
C ARG A 464 15.84 -20.64 -2.16
N VAL A 465 15.56 -19.71 -1.25
CA VAL A 465 15.65 -19.95 0.21
C VAL A 465 14.31 -20.35 0.82
N SER A 466 13.23 -20.32 0.03
CA SER A 466 11.88 -20.59 0.52
C SER A 466 11.53 -22.08 0.49
N GLU A 467 10.56 -22.45 1.33
CA GLU A 467 9.97 -23.79 1.31
C GLU A 467 8.76 -23.80 0.37
N GLN A 468 8.73 -24.73 -0.59
CA GLN A 468 7.57 -24.91 -1.45
C GLN A 468 6.45 -25.62 -0.70
N ILE A 469 5.22 -25.12 -0.81
CA ILE A 469 4.04 -25.72 -0.19
C ILE A 469 3.40 -26.72 -1.14
N ALA A 470 3.29 -27.97 -0.71
CA ALA A 470 2.62 -29.04 -1.45
C ALA A 470 1.09 -28.99 -1.27
N LEU A 471 0.34 -29.31 -2.33
CA LEU A 471 -1.13 -29.37 -2.27
C LEU A 471 -1.61 -30.38 -1.24
N GLU A 472 -0.98 -31.56 -1.20
CA GLU A 472 -1.30 -32.65 -0.31
C GLU A 472 -1.16 -32.25 1.17
N ALA A 473 -0.17 -31.40 1.48
CA ALA A 473 0.03 -30.88 2.82
C ALA A 473 -1.10 -29.93 3.27
N VAL A 474 -1.64 -29.14 2.34
CA VAL A 474 -2.76 -28.23 2.58
C VAL A 474 -4.07 -28.99 2.71
N GLU A 475 -4.31 -29.99 1.85
CA GLU A 475 -5.50 -30.85 1.91
C GLU A 475 -5.53 -31.69 3.20
N ALA A 476 -4.36 -32.07 3.72
CA ALA A 476 -4.21 -32.81 4.97
C ALA A 476 -4.34 -31.94 6.25
N TRP A 477 -4.59 -30.62 6.13
CA TRP A 477 -4.75 -29.78 7.32
C TRP A 477 -5.88 -30.27 8.23
N PRO A 478 -5.65 -30.35 9.57
CA PRO A 478 -6.68 -30.74 10.52
C PRO A 478 -7.94 -29.89 10.40
N PHE A 479 -9.10 -30.49 10.66
CA PHE A 479 -10.40 -29.81 10.54
C PHE A 479 -10.45 -28.47 11.30
N HIS A 480 -9.93 -28.42 12.52
CA HIS A 480 -9.92 -27.18 13.32
C HIS A 480 -9.10 -26.06 12.68
N MET A 481 -7.99 -26.40 12.00
CA MET A 481 -7.14 -25.43 11.31
C MET A 481 -7.85 -24.88 10.08
N ARG A 482 -8.46 -25.77 9.27
CA ARG A 482 -9.27 -25.39 8.12
C ARG A 482 -10.45 -24.52 8.53
N LEU A 483 -11.14 -24.88 9.62
CA LEU A 483 -12.26 -24.11 10.17
C LEU A 483 -11.80 -22.70 10.57
N LEU A 484 -10.69 -22.59 11.32
CA LEU A 484 -10.15 -21.31 11.76
C LEU A 484 -9.74 -20.42 10.57
N GLN A 485 -8.98 -20.98 9.63
CA GLN A 485 -8.53 -20.26 8.43
C GLN A 485 -9.73 -19.77 7.61
N ASN A 486 -10.70 -20.63 7.33
CA ASN A 486 -11.87 -20.26 6.54
C ASN A 486 -12.79 -19.28 7.28
N ALA A 487 -12.98 -19.43 8.59
CA ALA A 487 -13.76 -18.49 9.39
C ALA A 487 -13.13 -17.08 9.38
N ILE A 488 -11.80 -17.00 9.49
CA ILE A 488 -11.08 -15.72 9.35
C ILE A 488 -11.13 -15.22 7.90
N GLY A 489 -10.97 -16.10 6.91
CA GLY A 489 -11.10 -15.79 5.49
C GLY A 489 -12.47 -15.22 5.12
N MET A 490 -13.55 -15.66 5.77
CA MET A 490 -14.89 -15.09 5.61
C MET A 490 -14.99 -13.64 6.09
N MET A 491 -14.07 -13.19 6.96
CA MET A 491 -14.00 -11.80 7.40
C MET A 491 -13.26 -10.89 6.40
N SER A 492 -12.64 -11.43 5.34
CA SER A 492 -11.93 -10.65 4.30
C SER A 492 -12.75 -9.47 3.71
N PRO A 493 -14.09 -9.54 3.56
CA PRO A 493 -14.89 -8.38 3.14
C PRO A 493 -15.03 -7.27 4.19
N VAL A 494 -14.40 -7.41 5.35
CA VAL A 494 -14.44 -6.49 6.49
C VAL A 494 -13.03 -6.21 7.05
N LEU A 495 -12.07 -7.11 6.81
CA LEU A 495 -10.63 -6.91 7.04
C LEU A 495 -10.00 -6.02 5.96
#